data_AF-A0A2N5KST4-F1
#
_entry.id   AF-A0A2N5KST4-F1
#
_cell.length_a   1.000
_cell.length_b   1.000
_cell.length_c   1.000
_cell.angle_alpha   90.00
_cell.angle_beta   90.00
_cell.angle_gamma   90.00
#
_symmetry.space_group_name_H-M   'P 1'
#
loop_
_entity.id
_entity.type
_entity.pdbx_description
1 polymer ?
#
loop_
_entity_poly.entity_id
_entity_poly.type
_entity_poly.pdbx_seq_one_letter_code
_entity_poly.pdbx_strand_id
1 'polypeptide(L)'
;MIKPSKGAELVKLDSQLRDISLTCGRACGLELWGVDVAMTPDGPYVIEVNDFPTYSAVPEAGEEIARYVLTKVEMESVVREAGRNSLSSMVRGLS
;
A
#
# COMPACT_ATOMS: atom_id res chain seq x y z
N MET A 1 34.44 5.02 3.87
CA MET A 1 34.60 3.91 2.91
C MET A 1 33.29 3.15 2.86
N ILE A 2 32.43 3.45 1.89
CA ILE A 2 31.16 2.75 1.70
C ILE A 2 31.50 1.41 1.04
N LYS A 3 31.33 0.30 1.76
CA LYS A 3 31.43 -1.02 1.14
C LYS A 3 30.31 -1.13 0.11
N PRO A 4 30.57 -1.61 -1.11
CA PRO A 4 29.48 -1.94 -2.01
C PRO A 4 28.65 -3.02 -1.32
N SER A 5 27.35 -2.74 -1.11
CA SER A 5 26.44 -3.77 -0.64
C SER A 5 26.32 -4.82 -1.75
N LYS A 6 26.19 -6.09 -1.36
CA LYS A 6 25.54 -7.06 -2.25
C LYS A 6 24.24 -6.40 -2.73
N GLY A 7 23.91 -6.55 -4.02
CA GLY A 7 22.63 -6.06 -4.54
C GLY A 7 21.46 -6.59 -3.72
N ALA A 8 20.32 -5.91 -3.78
CA ALA A 8 19.11 -6.36 -3.10
C ALA A 8 18.78 -7.80 -3.52
N GLU A 9 18.54 -8.66 -2.53
CA GLU A 9 18.18 -10.07 -2.73
C GLU A 9 16.74 -10.29 -2.27
N LEU A 10 15.96 -10.99 -3.09
CA LEU A 10 14.61 -11.41 -2.69
C LEU A 10 14.72 -12.46 -1.59
N VAL A 11 14.16 -12.16 -0.43
CA VAL A 11 14.09 -13.07 0.71
C VAL A 11 12.66 -13.54 0.92
N LYS A 12 12.50 -14.75 1.46
CA LYS A 12 11.19 -15.22 1.89
C LYS A 12 10.73 -14.37 3.08
N LEU A 13 9.55 -13.76 2.95
CA LEU A 13 8.94 -13.01 4.03
C LEU A 13 8.49 -13.96 5.15
N ASP A 14 9.03 -13.79 6.36
CA ASP A 14 8.55 -14.49 7.55
C ASP A 14 7.32 -13.79 8.15
N SER A 15 6.65 -14.48 9.09
CA SER A 15 5.42 -13.96 9.71
C SER A 15 5.66 -12.71 10.54
N GLN A 16 6.81 -12.57 11.20
CA GLN A 16 7.12 -11.42 12.06
C GLN A 16 7.31 -10.16 11.20
N LEU A 17 8.09 -10.25 10.12
CA LEU A 17 8.29 -9.14 9.18
C LEU A 17 6.99 -8.77 8.46
N ARG A 18 6.15 -9.76 8.13
CA ARG A 18 4.81 -9.50 7.57
C ARG A 18 3.93 -8.73 8.55
N ASP A 19 3.90 -9.14 9.82
CA ASP A 19 3.07 -8.50 10.85
C ASP A 19 3.56 -7.08 11.16
N ILE A 20 4.89 -6.86 11.18
CA ILE A 20 5.49 -5.53 11.28
C ILE A 20 5.02 -4.66 10.11
N SER A 21 5.20 -5.13 8.88
CA SER A 21 4.84 -4.36 7.68
C SER A 21 3.36 -3.97 7.67
N LEU A 22 2.46 -4.91 7.96
CA LEU A 22 1.02 -4.64 8.03
C LEU A 22 0.64 -3.69 9.17
N THR A 23 1.35 -3.74 10.30
CA THR A 23 1.11 -2.85 11.43
C THR A 23 1.52 -1.42 11.10
N CYS A 24 2.68 -1.23 10.46
CA CYS A 24 3.13 0.06 9.96
C CYS A 24 2.14 0.67 8.97
N GLY A 25 1.72 -0.09 7.94
CA GLY A 25 0.74 0.38 6.95
C GLY A 25 -0.57 0.84 7.59
N ARG A 26 -1.12 0.04 8.54
CA ARG A 26 -2.33 0.42 9.28
C ARG A 26 -2.12 1.66 10.15
N ALA A 27 -1.01 1.75 10.87
CA ALA A 27 -0.72 2.89 11.75
C ALA A 27 -0.58 4.20 10.98
N CYS A 28 -0.07 4.15 9.75
CA CYS A 28 0.09 5.29 8.87
C CYS A 28 -1.13 5.56 7.97
N GLY A 29 -2.15 4.68 7.97
CA GLY A 29 -3.31 4.81 7.09
C GLY A 29 -2.98 4.66 5.60
N LEU A 30 -1.94 3.87 5.27
CA LEU A 30 -1.44 3.70 3.92
C LEU A 30 -2.06 2.48 3.25
N GLU A 31 -2.39 2.61 1.97
CA GLU A 31 -2.86 1.49 1.15
C GLU A 31 -1.76 0.88 0.26
N LEU A 32 -0.73 1.68 -0.06
CA LEU A 32 0.52 1.27 -0.68
C LEU A 32 1.66 1.80 0.18
N TRP A 33 2.62 0.95 0.53
CA TRP A 33 3.73 1.34 1.39
C TRP A 33 4.92 0.38 1.29
N GLY A 34 6.07 0.86 1.76
CA GLY A 34 7.27 0.07 2.04
C GLY A 34 7.72 0.26 3.48
N VAL A 35 8.41 -0.74 4.04
CA VAL A 35 8.97 -0.67 5.40
C VAL A 35 10.41 -1.12 5.37
N ASP A 36 11.30 -0.26 5.85
CA ASP A 36 12.71 -0.58 6.01
C ASP A 36 12.97 -1.07 7.42
N VAL A 37 13.54 -2.27 7.54
CA VAL A 37 13.77 -2.95 8.82
C VAL A 37 15.24 -3.29 8.97
N ALA A 38 15.85 -2.84 10.07
CA ALA A 38 17.15 -3.30 10.51
C ALA A 38 16.99 -4.61 11.29
N MET A 39 17.67 -5.67 10.87
CA MET A 39 17.78 -6.89 11.66
C MET A 39 18.92 -6.73 12.69
N THR A 40 18.58 -6.77 13.98
CA THR A 40 19.54 -6.62 15.08
C THR A 40 19.54 -7.87 15.98
N PRO A 41 20.55 -8.05 16.86
CA PRO A 41 20.55 -9.14 17.84
C PRO A 41 19.33 -9.17 18.77
N ASP A 42 18.74 -7.99 19.05
CA ASP A 42 17.57 -7.84 19.90
C ASP A 42 16.25 -7.99 19.13
N GLY A 43 16.33 -8.19 17.81
CA GLY A 43 15.19 -8.35 16.91
C GLY A 43 15.12 -7.30 15.80
N PRO A 44 14.05 -7.35 14.98
CA PRO A 44 13.82 -6.38 13.91
C PRO A 44 13.46 -5.00 14.47
N TYR A 45 14.04 -3.96 13.87
CA TYR A 45 13.77 -2.56 14.20
C TYR A 45 13.32 -1.80 12.96
N VAL A 46 12.14 -1.16 13.03
CA VAL A 46 11.62 -0.34 11.93
C VAL A 46 12.41 0.97 11.86
N ILE A 47 12.99 1.25 10.69
CA ILE A 47 13.76 2.46 10.42
C ILE A 47 12.88 3.50 9.74
N GLU A 48 12.12 3.08 8.73
CA GLU A 48 11.31 3.95 7.88
C GLU A 48 10.01 3.25 7.47
N VAL A 49 8.95 4.03 7.33
CA VAL A 49 7.71 3.67 6.61
C VAL A 49 7.50 4.71 5.52
N ASN A 50 7.40 4.26 4.27
CA ASN A 50 7.34 5.13 3.10
C ASN A 50 6.08 4.86 2.28
N ASP A 51 5.37 5.90 1.87
CA ASP A 51 4.15 5.86 1.06
C ASP A 51 4.42 5.69 -0.46
N PHE A 52 5.63 6.01 -0.90
CA PHE A 52 6.13 5.81 -2.27
C PHE A 52 7.51 5.14 -2.29
N PRO A 53 7.61 3.86 -1.86
CA PRO A 53 8.86 3.12 -1.91
C PRO A 53 9.26 2.80 -3.35
N THR A 54 10.50 2.34 -3.52
CA THR A 54 10.95 1.78 -4.79
C THR A 54 10.51 0.33 -4.92
N TYR A 55 9.59 0.04 -5.85
CA TYR A 55 9.08 -1.31 -6.10
C TYR A 55 9.89 -2.13 -7.10
N SER A 56 10.98 -1.60 -7.67
CA SER A 56 11.69 -2.23 -8.79
C SER A 56 12.28 -3.62 -8.50
N ALA A 57 12.50 -3.95 -7.23
CA ALA A 57 12.96 -5.27 -6.80
C ALA A 57 11.82 -6.28 -6.58
N VAL A 58 10.55 -5.83 -6.60
CA VAL A 58 9.37 -6.67 -6.39
C VAL A 58 8.83 -7.14 -7.75
N PRO A 59 8.79 -8.45 -8.02
CA PRO A 59 8.23 -8.98 -9.27
C PRO A 59 6.80 -8.50 -9.48
N GLU A 60 6.46 -8.15 -10.72
CA GLU A 60 5.09 -7.77 -11.15
C GLU A 60 4.49 -6.54 -10.45
N ALA A 61 5.24 -5.83 -9.60
CA ALA A 61 4.71 -4.75 -8.78
C ALA A 61 4.04 -3.63 -9.59
N GLY A 62 4.60 -3.29 -10.76
CA GLY A 62 3.99 -2.29 -11.65
C GLY A 62 2.60 -2.70 -12.12
N GLU A 63 2.39 -3.97 -12.49
CA GLU A 63 1.09 -4.47 -12.92
C GLU A 63 0.09 -4.50 -11.77
N GLU A 64 0.52 -4.97 -10.59
CA GLU A 64 -0.36 -5.06 -9.42
C GLU A 64 -0.75 -3.68 -8.87
N ILE A 65 0.17 -2.72 -8.88
CA ILE A 65 -0.14 -1.32 -8.54
C ILE A 65 -1.13 -0.73 -9.56
N ALA A 66 -0.90 -0.95 -10.86
CA ALA A 66 -1.82 -0.46 -11.89
C ALA A 66 -3.23 -1.07 -11.74
N ARG A 67 -3.32 -2.39 -11.49
CA ARG A 67 -4.57 -3.10 -11.22
C ARG A 67 -5.29 -2.49 -10.02
N TYR A 68 -4.58 -2.30 -8.91
CA TYR A 68 -5.13 -1.71 -7.70
C TYR A 68 -5.67 -0.28 -7.93
N VAL A 69 -4.90 0.58 -8.61
CA VAL A 69 -5.33 1.96 -8.92
C VAL A 69 -6.55 1.97 -9.83
N LEU A 70 -6.59 1.12 -10.87
CA LEU A 70 -7.75 1.01 -11.75
C LEU A 70 -9.01 0.57 -10.99
N THR A 71 -8.90 -0.47 -10.16
CA THR A 71 -10.01 -0.94 -9.32
C THR A 71 -10.50 0.18 -8.38
N LYS A 72 -9.60 0.97 -7.80
CA LYS A 72 -9.99 2.10 -6.95
C LYS A 72 -10.79 3.16 -7.70
N VAL A 73 -10.33 3.56 -8.89
CA VAL A 73 -11.04 4.54 -9.73
C VAL A 73 -12.42 4.03 -10.14
N GLU A 74 -12.53 2.74 -10.48
CA GLU A 74 -13.82 2.10 -10.80
C GLU A 74 -14.78 2.15 -9.60
N MET A 75 -14.32 1.78 -8.41
CA MET A 75 -15.13 1.83 -7.18
C MET A 75 -15.61 3.24 -6.86
N GLU A 76 -14.74 4.25 -6.98
CA GLU A 76 -15.11 5.65 -6.78
C GLU A 76 -16.17 6.13 -7.77
N SER A 77 -16.09 5.66 -9.02
CA SER A 77 -17.07 6.00 -10.04
C SER A 77 -18.48 5.48 -9.70
N VAL A 78 -18.56 4.25 -9.18
CA VAL A 78 -19.81 3.61 -8.73
C VAL A 78 -20.40 4.36 -7.55
N VAL A 79 -19.58 4.69 -6.54
CA VAL A 79 -20.03 5.45 -5.37
C VAL A 79 -20.56 6.83 -5.77
N ARG A 80 -19.85 7.51 -6.68
CA ARG A 80 -20.25 8.82 -7.20
C ARG A 80 -21.58 8.76 -7.96
N GLU A 81 -21.78 7.73 -8.78
CA GLU A 81 -23.03 7.54 -9.51
C GLU A 81 -24.20 7.21 -8.58
N ALA A 82 -24.01 6.31 -7.62
CA ALA A 82 -25.01 5.97 -6.61
C ALA A 82 -25.42 7.20 -5.78
N GLY A 83 -24.44 8.01 -5.36
CA GLY A 83 -24.69 9.29 -4.68
C GLY A 83 -25.49 10.26 -5.53
N ARG A 84 -25.15 10.41 -6.81
CA ARG A 84 -25.88 11.28 -7.75
C ARG A 84 -27.32 10.82 -7.95
N ASN A 85 -27.54 9.52 -8.13
CA ASN A 85 -28.87 8.93 -8.33
C ASN A 85 -29.74 9.11 -7.10
N SER A 86 -29.17 8.93 -5.90
CA SER A 86 -29.87 9.15 -4.63
C SER A 86 -30.26 10.61 -4.42
N LEU A 87 -29.39 11.57 -4.78
CA LEU A 87 -29.72 12.99 -4.69
C LEU A 87 -30.85 13.38 -5.65
N SER A 88 -30.80 12.86 -6.88
CA SER A 88 -31.81 13.11 -7.92
C SER A 88 -33.20 12.61 -7.50
N SER A 89 -33.29 11.43 -6.88
CA SER A 89 -34.57 10.89 -6.41
C SER A 89 -35.18 11.70 -5.27
N MET A 90 -34.37 12.20 -4.32
CA MET A 90 -34.83 13.09 -3.25
C MET A 90 -35.40 14.40 -3.79
N VAL A 91 -34.73 15.04 -4.76
CA VAL A 91 -35.20 16.29 -5.37
C VAL A 91 -36.54 16.08 -6.08
N ARG A 92 -36.70 14.97 -6.80
CA ARG A 92 -37.96 14.64 -7.50
C ARG A 92 -39.12 14.33 -6.55
N GLY A 93 -38.83 13.79 -5.36
CA GLY A 93 -39.84 13.49 -4.34
C GLY A 93 -40.36 14.71 -3.56
N LEU A 94 -39.73 15.88 -3.73
CA LEU A 94 -40.13 17.15 -3.10
C LEU A 94 -40.97 18.06 -4.04
N SER A 95 -41.20 17.64 -5.29
CA SER A 95 -42.04 18.33 -6.29
C SER A 95 -43.40 17.66 -6.41
#